data_AF-A0A7W9F2P0-F1
#
_entry.id   AF-A0A7W9F2P0-F1
#
_cell.length_a   1.000
_cell.length_b   1.000
_cell.length_c   1.000
_cell.angle_alpha   90.00
_cell.angle_beta   90.00
_cell.angle_gamma   90.00
#
_symmetry.space_group_name_H-M   'P 1'
#
loop_
_entity.id
_entity.type
_entity.pdbx_description
1 polymer ?
#
loop_
_entity_poly.entity_id
_entity_poly.type
_entity_poly.pdbx_seq_one_letter_code
_entity_poly.pdbx_strand_id
1 'polypeptide(L)'
;MSDSNDGQVGYCRPPIHSRFQKGGVGGNRPGRRKAETLDMAAILDEDVSVTEGGRKRRKPAFEVEFSNLMTKAIKGDISACRQVTKHLNDAGILKPPADAHQYVLRIPLHWKDEDWKAMYDLHGPPPWDGPDDGLIPEYRRPNHWSEE
;
A
#
# COMPACT_ATOMS: atom_id res chain seq x y z
N MET A 1 -57.31 47.14 -22.71
CA MET A 1 -57.11 47.68 -21.34
C MET A 1 -55.82 47.10 -20.82
N SER A 2 -54.83 47.96 -20.58
CA SER A 2 -53.48 47.59 -20.12
C SER A 2 -53.45 47.59 -18.59
N ASP A 3 -53.20 46.43 -17.98
CA ASP A 3 -52.96 46.35 -16.55
C ASP A 3 -51.49 45.96 -16.32
N SER A 4 -50.60 46.95 -16.48
CA SER A 4 -49.15 46.78 -16.35
C SER A 4 -48.72 47.17 -14.93
N ASN A 5 -48.92 46.27 -13.96
CA ASN A 5 -48.43 46.47 -12.59
C ASN A 5 -47.13 45.69 -12.29
N ASP A 6 -46.29 45.50 -13.31
CA ASP A 6 -45.09 44.64 -13.29
C ASP A 6 -43.85 45.27 -12.61
N GLY A 7 -44.02 46.26 -11.72
CA GLY A 7 -42.90 47.01 -11.15
C GLY A 7 -43.05 47.54 -9.73
N GLN A 8 -44.19 47.35 -9.07
CA GLN A 8 -44.43 47.96 -7.76
C GLN A 8 -43.74 47.17 -6.63
N VAL A 9 -42.68 47.76 -6.07
CA VAL A 9 -41.93 47.24 -4.92
C VAL A 9 -42.71 47.52 -3.63
N GLY A 10 -42.80 46.55 -2.71
CA GLY A 10 -43.54 46.70 -1.46
C GLY A 10 -43.27 45.57 -0.45
N TYR A 11 -44.02 45.54 0.65
CA TYR A 11 -43.90 44.48 1.67
C TYR A 11 -44.15 43.10 1.05
N CYS A 12 -43.26 42.14 1.31
CA CYS A 12 -43.21 40.82 0.67
C CYS A 12 -43.09 40.83 -0.87
N ARG A 13 -42.73 41.96 -1.49
CA ARG A 13 -42.57 42.11 -2.95
C ARG A 13 -41.20 42.70 -3.28
N PRO A 14 -40.11 41.89 -3.18
CA PRO A 14 -38.77 42.37 -3.48
C PRO A 14 -38.64 42.76 -4.97
N PRO A 15 -37.79 43.76 -5.29
CA PRO A 15 -37.55 44.23 -6.66
C PRO A 15 -37.12 43.09 -7.60
N ILE A 16 -37.64 43.09 -8.83
CA ILE A 16 -37.43 42.00 -9.80
C ILE A 16 -35.94 41.80 -10.10
N HIS A 17 -35.17 42.88 -10.24
CA HIS A 17 -33.75 42.85 -10.59
C HIS A 17 -32.85 42.26 -9.48
N SER A 18 -33.32 42.19 -8.23
CA SER A 18 -32.56 41.64 -7.10
C SER A 18 -33.06 40.26 -6.64
N ARG A 19 -34.10 39.71 -7.26
CA ARG A 19 -34.60 38.36 -6.96
C ARG A 19 -33.56 37.32 -7.34
N PHE A 20 -33.38 36.34 -6.46
CA PHE A 20 -32.54 35.18 -6.73
C PHE A 20 -33.04 34.45 -7.99
N GLN A 21 -32.18 34.33 -9.00
CA GLN A 21 -32.49 33.66 -10.25
C GLN A 21 -32.47 32.14 -10.03
N LYS A 22 -33.64 31.52 -9.86
CA LYS A 22 -33.75 30.06 -9.74
C LYS A 22 -33.30 29.41 -11.05
N GLY A 23 -32.17 28.70 -11.01
CA GLY A 23 -31.62 28.00 -12.18
C GLY A 23 -30.51 28.76 -12.93
N GLY A 24 -30.13 29.95 -12.46
CA GLY A 24 -28.90 30.60 -12.94
C GLY A 24 -27.67 29.82 -12.46
N VAL A 25 -26.67 29.70 -13.33
CA VAL A 25 -25.38 29.01 -13.11
C VAL A 25 -24.51 29.80 -12.12
N GLY A 26 -25.03 30.02 -10.91
CA GLY A 26 -24.37 30.69 -9.82
C GLY A 26 -23.38 29.75 -9.14
N GLY A 27 -22.15 29.74 -9.64
CA GLY A 27 -20.95 29.50 -8.86
C GLY A 27 -20.63 28.07 -8.41
N ASN A 28 -21.53 27.08 -8.51
CA ASN A 28 -21.15 25.72 -8.14
C ASN A 28 -20.33 25.08 -9.26
N ARG A 29 -19.00 25.07 -9.09
CA ARG A 29 -18.11 24.24 -9.92
C ARG A 29 -18.63 22.80 -9.83
N PRO A 30 -18.66 22.05 -10.95
CA PRO A 30 -19.05 20.65 -10.90
C PRO A 30 -18.25 19.96 -9.78
N GLY A 31 -18.96 19.24 -8.90
CA GLY A 31 -18.34 18.54 -7.78
C GLY A 31 -17.20 17.63 -8.27
N ARG A 32 -16.24 17.32 -7.38
CA ARG A 32 -15.12 16.43 -7.69
C ARG A 32 -15.65 15.17 -8.35
N ARG A 33 -15.28 14.94 -9.60
CA ARG A 33 -15.67 13.73 -10.34
C ARG A 33 -15.21 12.52 -9.54
N LYS A 34 -16.06 11.49 -9.46
CA LYS A 34 -15.69 10.20 -8.87
C LYS A 34 -14.43 9.72 -9.59
N ALA A 35 -13.38 9.38 -8.84
CA ALA A 35 -12.15 8.89 -9.44
C ALA A 35 -12.48 7.62 -10.23
N GLU A 36 -12.18 7.64 -11.52
CA GLU A 36 -12.22 6.43 -12.34
C GLU A 36 -11.15 5.47 -11.81
N THR A 37 -11.46 4.18 -11.74
CA THR A 37 -10.49 3.15 -11.37
C THR A 37 -9.43 3.09 -12.47
N LEU A 38 -8.23 3.59 -12.17
CA LEU A 38 -7.10 3.53 -13.08
C LEU A 38 -6.64 2.07 -13.22
N ASP A 39 -6.49 1.62 -14.45
CA ASP A 39 -5.85 0.34 -14.75
C ASP A 39 -4.33 0.52 -14.60
N MET A 40 -3.84 0.16 -13.41
CA MET A 40 -2.42 0.28 -13.07
C MET A 40 -1.54 -0.61 -13.96
N ALA A 41 -2.04 -1.76 -14.42
CA ALA A 41 -1.29 -2.64 -15.30
C ALA A 41 -1.09 -1.98 -16.67
N ALA A 42 -2.16 -1.42 -17.25
CA ALA A 42 -2.08 -0.69 -18.52
C ALA A 42 -1.14 0.52 -18.44
N ILE A 43 -1.13 1.25 -17.32
CA ILE A 43 -0.21 2.38 -17.11
C ILE A 43 1.25 1.91 -17.03
N LEU A 44 1.50 0.79 -16.34
CA LEU A 44 2.85 0.24 -16.18
C LEU A 44 3.41 -0.34 -17.47
N ASP A 45 2.53 -0.86 -18.34
CA ASP A 45 2.87 -1.35 -19.67
C ASP A 45 3.02 -0.22 -20.72
N GLU A 46 2.61 1.01 -20.40
CA GLU A 46 2.73 2.13 -21.32
C GLU A 46 4.20 2.52 -21.54
N ASP A 47 4.60 2.66 -22.80
CA ASP A 47 5.93 3.06 -23.20
C ASP A 47 6.22 4.54 -22.88
N VAL A 48 7.19 4.80 -22.02
CA VAL A 48 7.75 6.12 -21.74
C VAL A 48 9.06 6.37 -22.49
N SER A 49 9.28 7.64 -22.86
CA SER A 49 10.52 8.05 -23.52
C SER A 49 11.60 8.36 -22.50
N VAL A 50 12.71 7.61 -22.55
CA VAL A 50 13.87 7.76 -21.67
C VAL A 50 15.13 8.02 -22.49
N THR A 51 16.05 8.81 -21.95
CA THR A 51 17.36 9.03 -22.56
C THR A 51 18.39 8.13 -21.90
N GLU A 52 18.90 7.14 -22.64
CA GLU A 52 19.97 6.23 -22.20
C GLU A 52 21.19 6.43 -23.09
N GLY A 53 22.36 6.71 -22.51
CA GLY A 53 23.61 6.88 -23.27
C GLY A 53 23.54 7.98 -24.34
N GLY A 54 22.76 9.03 -24.09
CA GLY A 54 22.54 10.15 -25.03
C GLY A 54 21.55 9.87 -26.17
N ARG A 55 20.91 8.68 -26.21
CA ARG A 55 19.87 8.35 -27.21
C ARG A 55 18.50 8.23 -26.54
N LYS A 56 17.47 8.80 -27.16
CA LYS A 56 16.08 8.62 -26.74
C LYS A 56 15.60 7.22 -27.15
N ARG A 57 15.01 6.49 -26.21
CA ARG A 57 14.41 5.17 -26.41
C ARG A 57 13.04 5.13 -25.74
N ARG A 58 12.14 4.32 -26.27
CA ARG A 58 10.86 4.01 -25.63
C ARG A 58 10.98 2.69 -24.90
N LYS A 59 10.53 2.66 -23.65
CA LYS A 59 10.50 1.48 -22.79
C LYS A 59 9.26 1.51 -21.91
N PRO A 60 8.71 0.36 -21.50
CA PRO A 60 7.60 0.31 -20.57
C PRO A 60 7.91 1.05 -19.27
N ALA A 61 6.90 1.69 -18.69
CA ALA A 61 7.06 2.46 -17.45
C ALA A 61 7.60 1.61 -16.30
N PHE A 62 7.15 0.36 -16.17
CA PHE A 62 7.64 -0.56 -15.14
C PHE A 62 9.15 -0.83 -15.27
N GLU A 63 9.68 -1.01 -16.49
CA GLU A 63 11.10 -1.33 -16.70
C GLU A 63 11.98 -0.14 -16.27
N VAL A 64 11.52 1.08 -16.60
CA VAL A 64 12.19 2.32 -16.26
C VAL A 64 12.17 2.56 -14.76
N GLU A 65 11.02 2.35 -14.13
CA GLU A 65 10.84 2.49 -12.69
C GLU A 65 11.73 1.53 -11.92
N PHE A 66 11.72 0.25 -12.28
CA PHE A 66 12.55 -0.78 -11.66
C PHE A 66 14.05 -0.50 -11.87
N SER A 67 14.46 -0.05 -13.06
CA SER A 67 15.87 0.32 -13.34
C SER A 67 16.35 1.48 -12.46
N ASN A 68 15.49 2.48 -12.26
CA ASN A 68 15.78 3.60 -11.36
C ASN A 68 15.86 3.14 -9.90
N LEU A 69 14.96 2.27 -9.48
CA LEU A 69 14.95 1.68 -8.13
C LEU A 69 16.24 0.90 -7.86
N MET A 70 16.66 0.04 -8.80
CA MET A 70 17.92 -0.69 -8.75
C MET A 70 19.12 0.25 -8.65
N THR A 71 19.13 1.33 -9.44
CA THR A 71 20.22 2.32 -9.38
C THR A 71 20.33 2.99 -8.01
N LYS A 72 19.20 3.27 -7.34
CA LYS A 72 19.19 3.80 -5.96
C LYS A 72 19.68 2.78 -4.95
N ALA A 73 19.23 1.52 -5.07
CA ALA A 73 19.67 0.43 -4.20
C ALA A 73 21.20 0.23 -4.30
N ILE A 74 21.76 0.22 -5.52
CA ILE A 74 23.21 0.11 -5.75
C ILE A 74 23.98 1.27 -5.09
N LYS A 75 23.38 2.46 -5.01
CA LYS A 75 23.96 3.63 -4.34
C LYS A 75 23.86 3.60 -2.81
N GLY A 76 23.26 2.55 -2.23
CA GLY A 76 23.17 2.35 -0.79
C GLY A 76 21.89 2.90 -0.14
N ASP A 77 20.86 3.25 -0.92
CA ASP A 77 19.55 3.58 -0.35
C ASP A 77 18.90 2.31 0.22
N ILE A 78 18.86 2.22 1.55
CA ILE A 78 18.34 1.06 2.30
C ILE A 78 16.85 0.80 1.97
N SER A 79 16.06 1.86 1.75
CA SER A 79 14.65 1.72 1.40
C SER A 79 14.50 1.12 0.01
N ALA A 80 15.30 1.59 -0.95
CA ALA A 80 15.34 1.04 -2.30
C ALA A 80 15.81 -0.43 -2.29
N CYS A 81 16.85 -0.77 -1.52
CA CYS A 81 17.29 -2.16 -1.35
C CYS A 81 16.16 -3.06 -0.86
N ARG A 82 15.40 -2.61 0.15
CA ARG A 82 14.27 -3.37 0.69
C ARG A 82 13.17 -3.58 -0.34
N GLN A 83 12.84 -2.56 -1.13
CA GLN A 83 11.83 -2.67 -2.18
C GLN A 83 12.27 -3.63 -3.29
N VAL A 84 13.51 -3.52 -3.77
CA VAL A 84 14.08 -4.44 -4.76
C VAL A 84 14.01 -5.89 -4.26
N THR A 85 14.51 -6.15 -3.05
CA THR A 85 14.48 -7.51 -2.47
C THR A 85 13.05 -8.05 -2.39
N LYS A 86 12.10 -7.22 -2.00
CA LYS A 86 10.68 -7.60 -1.96
C LYS A 86 10.17 -7.99 -3.35
N HIS A 87 10.36 -7.13 -4.36
CA HIS A 87 9.92 -7.40 -5.73
C HIS A 87 10.53 -8.68 -6.30
N LEU A 88 11.82 -8.91 -6.07
CA LEU A 88 12.49 -10.12 -6.55
C LEU A 88 12.05 -11.40 -5.80
N ASN A 89 11.69 -11.27 -4.52
CA ASN A 89 11.12 -12.37 -3.74
C ASN A 89 9.68 -12.69 -4.20
N ASP A 90 8.85 -11.67 -4.38
CA ASP A 90 7.47 -11.83 -4.88
C ASP A 90 7.45 -12.44 -6.29
N ALA A 91 8.46 -12.13 -7.12
CA ALA A 91 8.66 -12.74 -8.43
C ALA A 91 9.31 -14.14 -8.38
N GLY A 92 9.69 -14.65 -7.21
CA GLY A 92 10.36 -15.94 -7.03
C GLY A 92 11.77 -16.03 -7.62
N ILE A 93 12.39 -14.88 -7.95
CA ILE A 93 13.74 -14.80 -8.52
C ILE A 93 14.77 -15.06 -7.44
N LEU A 94 14.58 -14.47 -6.26
CA LEU A 94 15.38 -14.80 -5.08
C LEU A 94 14.86 -16.10 -4.51
N LYS A 95 15.59 -17.19 -4.76
CA LYS A 95 15.38 -18.44 -4.05
C LYS A 95 16.18 -18.36 -2.74
N PRO A 96 15.52 -18.42 -1.57
CA PRO A 96 16.28 -18.66 -0.35
C PRO A 96 17.05 -19.98 -0.53
N PRO A 97 18.26 -20.09 0.06
CA PRO A 97 18.98 -21.36 0.13
C PRO A 97 18.02 -22.45 0.61
N ALA A 98 18.07 -23.65 0.02
CA ALA A 98 17.17 -24.75 0.38
C ALA A 98 17.28 -25.16 1.87
N ASP A 99 18.41 -24.81 2.49
CA ASP A 99 18.82 -25.00 3.87
C ASP A 99 18.64 -23.75 4.75
N ALA A 100 18.11 -22.65 4.22
CA ALA A 100 17.75 -21.49 5.03
C ALA A 100 16.54 -21.86 5.88
N HIS A 101 16.79 -22.23 7.14
CA HIS A 101 15.75 -22.38 8.14
C HIS A 101 14.88 -21.11 8.15
N GLN A 102 13.66 -21.22 7.62
CA GLN A 102 12.73 -20.11 7.39
C GLN A 102 12.01 -19.67 8.68
N TYR A 103 12.29 -20.36 9.79
CA TYR A 103 11.62 -20.17 11.06
C TYR A 103 12.61 -19.57 12.05
N VAL A 104 12.27 -18.37 12.54
CA VAL A 104 12.90 -17.83 13.75
C VAL A 104 12.12 -18.40 14.93
N LEU A 105 12.71 -19.38 15.61
CA LEU A 105 12.11 -19.95 16.79
C LEU A 105 12.46 -19.09 18.01
N ARG A 106 11.44 -18.55 18.68
CA ARG A 106 11.62 -17.69 19.84
C ARG A 106 11.49 -18.52 21.11
N ILE A 107 12.62 -18.72 21.79
CA ILE A 107 12.69 -19.47 23.05
C ILE A 107 11.95 -18.69 24.16
N PRO A 108 11.05 -19.33 24.92
CA PRO A 108 10.39 -18.67 26.04
C PRO A 108 11.38 -18.25 27.13
N LEU A 109 11.27 -17.02 27.63
CA LEU A 109 12.21 -16.42 28.61
C LEU A 109 12.43 -17.20 29.92
N HIS A 110 11.56 -18.14 30.26
CA HIS A 110 11.72 -18.97 31.47
C HIS A 110 12.60 -20.20 31.23
N TRP A 111 12.85 -20.56 29.97
CA TRP A 111 13.82 -21.59 29.61
C TRP A 111 15.22 -21.03 29.71
N LYS A 112 16.14 -21.88 30.17
CA LYS A 112 17.56 -21.68 29.92
C LYS A 112 17.87 -22.20 28.53
N ASP A 113 18.76 -21.50 27.82
CA ASP A 113 19.17 -21.85 26.46
C ASP A 113 19.69 -23.29 26.36
N GLU A 114 20.41 -23.76 27.40
CA GLU A 114 20.96 -25.12 27.47
C GLU A 114 19.88 -26.20 27.53
N ASP A 115 18.91 -26.04 28.44
CA ASP A 115 17.81 -27.00 28.62
C ASP A 115 16.95 -27.06 27.35
N TRP A 116 16.68 -25.90 26.75
CA TRP A 116 15.88 -25.78 25.54
C TRP A 116 16.58 -26.45 24.35
N LYS A 117 17.89 -26.21 24.21
CA LYS A 117 18.69 -26.82 23.16
C LYS A 117 18.81 -28.33 23.34
N ALA A 118 18.97 -28.82 24.57
CA ALA A 118 19.00 -30.25 24.87
C ALA A 118 17.68 -30.92 24.45
N MET A 119 16.54 -30.28 24.71
CA MET A 119 15.23 -30.77 24.26
C MET A 119 15.09 -30.74 22.74
N TYR A 120 15.58 -29.69 22.07
CA TYR A 120 15.60 -29.62 20.61
C TYR A 120 16.47 -30.71 19.98
N ASP A 121 17.66 -30.95 20.52
CA ASP A 121 18.59 -31.97 20.02
C ASP A 121 18.03 -33.39 20.26
N LEU A 122 17.27 -33.59 21.33
CA LEU A 122 16.67 -34.88 21.69
C LEU A 122 15.37 -35.18 20.91
N HIS A 123 14.48 -34.20 20.77
CA HIS A 123 13.12 -34.38 20.26
C HIS A 123 12.85 -33.69 18.91
N GLY A 124 13.76 -32.85 18.43
CA GLY A 124 13.54 -31.98 17.28
C GLY A 124 12.76 -30.70 17.64
N PRO A 125 12.24 -29.97 16.64
CA PRO A 125 11.50 -28.72 16.90
C PRO A 125 10.23 -28.96 17.74
N PRO A 126 9.87 -28.02 18.65
CA PRO A 126 8.61 -28.07 19.40
C PRO A 126 7.37 -27.97 18.47
N PRO A 127 6.17 -28.36 18.92
CA PRO A 127 5.79 -28.65 20.31
C PRO A 127 6.23 -30.02 20.83
N TRP A 128 6.71 -30.05 22.07
CA TRP A 128 7.03 -31.29 22.80
C TRP A 128 5.89 -31.69 23.73
N ASP A 129 5.82 -32.98 24.08
CA ASP A 129 4.80 -33.47 25.02
C ASP A 129 5.11 -33.02 26.45
N GLY A 130 4.15 -32.36 27.10
CA GLY A 130 4.20 -32.03 28.53
C GLY A 130 3.94 -30.55 28.85
N PRO A 131 4.16 -30.14 30.11
CA PRO A 131 3.98 -28.75 30.54
C PRO A 131 5.00 -27.78 29.91
N ASP A 132 6.14 -28.32 29.47
CA ASP A 132 7.26 -27.62 28.86
C ASP A 132 7.30 -27.95 27.35
N ASP A 133 6.25 -27.55 26.63
CA ASP A 133 6.04 -27.85 25.21
C ASP A 133 6.97 -27.10 24.26
N GLY A 134 7.85 -26.23 24.78
CA GLY A 134 8.78 -25.42 24.00
C GLY A 134 8.12 -24.27 23.24
N LEU A 135 6.82 -24.02 23.44
CA LEU A 135 6.07 -22.91 22.83
C LEU A 135 5.97 -21.70 23.77
N ILE A 136 5.67 -20.54 23.18
CA ILE A 136 5.32 -19.35 23.97
C ILE A 136 3.92 -19.58 24.56
N PRO A 137 3.74 -19.37 25.88
CA PRO A 137 2.43 -19.46 26.51
C PRO A 137 1.40 -18.58 25.80
N GLU A 138 0.17 -19.07 25.65
CA GLU A 138 -0.89 -18.41 24.87
C GLU A 138 -1.08 -16.92 25.21
N TYR A 139 -1.07 -16.58 26.51
CA TYR A 139 -1.23 -15.21 27.00
C TYR A 139 -0.11 -14.24 26.59
N ARG A 140 1.03 -14.75 26.08
CA ARG A 140 2.16 -13.96 25.55
C ARG A 140 2.29 -14.05 24.03
N ARG A 141 1.47 -14.86 23.37
CA ARG A 141 1.47 -14.92 21.91
C ARG A 141 1.01 -13.55 21.39
N PRO A 142 1.74 -12.90 20.48
CA PRO A 142 1.29 -11.63 19.91
C PRO A 142 -0.08 -11.79 19.25
N ASN A 143 -0.96 -10.79 19.35
CA ASN A 143 -2.33 -10.83 18.84
C ASN A 143 -2.49 -11.15 17.33
N HIS A 144 -1.40 -11.25 16.55
CA HIS A 144 -1.42 -11.67 15.15
C HIS A 144 -1.27 -13.19 14.95
N TRP A 145 -1.23 -13.97 16.04
CA TRP A 145 -1.13 -15.45 16.05
C TRP A 145 -2.43 -16.16 16.44
N SER A 146 -3.55 -15.43 16.55
CA SER A 146 -4.88 -16.04 16.62
C SER A 146 -5.30 -16.37 15.19
N GLU A 147 -5.32 -17.66 14.87
CA GLU A 147 -5.51 -18.30 13.57
C GLU A 147 -6.66 -17.76 12.69
N GLU A 148 -6.36 -17.62 11.39
CA GLU A 148 -7.17 -18.19 10.30
C GLU A 148 -7.05 -19.71 10.29
#